data_AF-A0A7W7D639-F1
#
_entry.id   AF-A0A7W7D639-F1
#
_cell.length_a   1.000
_cell.length_b   1.000
_cell.length_c   1.000
_cell.angle_alpha   90.00
_cell.angle_beta   90.00
_cell.angle_gamma   90.00
#
_symmetry.space_group_name_H-M   'P 1'
#
loop_
_entity.id
_entity.type
_entity.pdbx_description
1 polymer ?
#
loop_
_entity_poly.entity_id
_entity_poly.type
_entity_poly.pdbx_seq_one_letter_code
_entity_poly.pdbx_strand_id
1 'polypeptide(L)' 'MRKRRGLNQLQVAERMGISVARVSQIEKGDVSTREVLDRYVAALGGVLKLVADFGDEQLKVS' A
#
# COMPACT_ATOMS: atom_id res chain seq x y z
N MET A 1 -8.80 2.92 2.37
CA MET A 1 -9.16 2.30 1.07
C MET A 1 -10.00 1.07 1.25
N ARG A 2 -9.48 0.06 1.96
CA ARG A 2 -10.15 -1.23 2.13
C ARG A 2 -11.65 -1.15 2.50
N LYS A 3 -12.02 -0.39 3.53
CA LYS A 3 -13.42 -0.20 3.97
C LYS A 3 -14.39 0.27 2.87
N ARG A 4 -13.95 1.09 1.91
CA ARG A 4 -14.80 1.58 0.79
C ARG A 4 -15.23 0.45 -0.14
N ARG A 5 -14.45 -0.65 -0.20
CA ARG A 5 -14.73 -1.84 -1.00
C ARG A 5 -15.44 -2.95 -0.20
N GLY A 6 -16.12 -2.60 0.90
CA GLY A 6 -16.97 -3.52 1.69
C GLY A 6 -16.22 -4.56 2.53
N LEU A 7 -14.99 -4.26 2.94
CA LEU A 7 -13.98 -5.27 3.24
C LEU A 7 -13.32 -5.06 4.63
N ASN A 8 -13.24 -6.11 5.48
CA ASN A 8 -12.63 -6.11 6.83
C ASN A 8 -11.16 -6.62 6.82
N GLN A 9 -10.28 -6.25 7.76
CA GLN A 9 -8.82 -6.53 7.64
C GLN A 9 -8.47 -8.02 7.41
N LEU A 10 -9.18 -8.95 8.07
CA LEU A 10 -9.03 -10.41 7.91
C LEU A 10 -9.10 -10.85 6.44
N GLN A 11 -10.15 -10.45 5.74
CA GLN A 11 -10.37 -10.77 4.32
C GLN A 11 -9.32 -10.15 3.35
N VAL A 12 -8.38 -9.28 3.77
CA VAL A 12 -7.20 -8.92 2.95
C VAL A 12 -5.99 -9.71 3.37
N ALA A 13 -5.85 -9.98 4.67
CA ALA A 13 -4.81 -10.85 5.19
C ALA A 13 -4.86 -12.22 4.48
N GLU A 14 -6.05 -12.82 4.38
CA GLU A 14 -6.34 -14.04 3.62
C GLU A 14 -5.97 -13.91 2.14
N ARG A 15 -6.47 -12.87 1.44
CA ARG A 15 -6.20 -12.64 0.00
C ARG A 15 -4.72 -12.36 -0.31
N MET A 16 -3.98 -11.83 0.65
CA MET A 16 -2.55 -11.52 0.54
C MET A 16 -1.63 -12.62 1.08
N GLY A 17 -2.18 -13.67 1.73
CA GLY A 17 -1.38 -14.72 2.37
C GLY A 17 -0.53 -14.23 3.56
N ILE A 18 -0.96 -13.17 4.26
CA ILE A 18 -0.23 -12.56 5.39
C ILE A 18 -1.10 -12.49 6.65
N SER A 19 -0.51 -12.13 7.80
CA SER A 19 -1.26 -11.96 9.04
C SER A 19 -2.08 -10.65 9.07
N VAL A 20 -3.19 -10.65 9.81
CA VAL A 20 -4.01 -9.45 10.05
C VAL A 20 -3.19 -8.33 10.73
N ALA A 21 -2.24 -8.70 11.59
CA ALA A 21 -1.29 -7.77 12.20
C ALA A 21 -0.43 -7.07 11.13
N ARG A 22 0.06 -7.80 10.12
CA ARG A 22 0.84 -7.23 9.01
C ARG A 22 0.02 -6.27 8.16
N VAL A 23 -1.25 -6.59 7.92
CA VAL A 23 -2.20 -5.66 7.26
C VAL A 23 -2.37 -4.38 8.08
N SER A 24 -2.52 -4.49 9.40
CA SER A 24 -2.67 -3.34 10.29
C SER A 24 -1.42 -2.46 10.33
N GLN A 25 -0.21 -3.04 10.29
CA GLN A 25 1.05 -2.29 10.11
C GLN A 25 1.07 -1.55 8.77
N ILE A 26 0.71 -2.22 7.67
CA ILE A 26 0.65 -1.62 6.33
C ILE A 26 -0.33 -0.45 6.29
N GLU A 27 -1.54 -0.61 6.85
CA GLU A 27 -2.54 0.47 6.91
C GLU A 27 -2.15 1.64 7.84
N LYS A 28 -1.19 1.43 8.76
CA LYS A 28 -0.60 2.47 9.62
C LYS A 28 0.67 3.13 9.05
N GLY A 29 1.16 2.68 7.90
CA GLY A 29 2.38 3.21 7.26
C GLY A 29 3.69 2.60 7.73
N ASP A 30 3.65 1.54 8.55
CA ASP A 30 4.83 0.84 9.09
C ASP A 30 5.44 -0.13 8.03
N VAL A 31 5.87 0.43 6.90
CA VAL A 31 6.36 -0.29 5.71
C VAL A 31 7.65 0.31 5.16
N SER A 32 8.77 -0.12 5.74
CA SER A 32 10.14 0.23 5.35
C SER A 32 10.43 0.14 3.83
N THR A 33 9.77 -0.77 3.11
CA THR A 33 9.95 -0.95 1.66
C THR A 33 9.59 0.30 0.85
N ARG A 34 8.56 1.07 1.23
CA ARG A 34 8.20 2.30 0.50
C ARG A 34 9.32 3.34 0.63
N GLU A 35 9.82 3.53 1.84
CA GLU A 35 10.83 4.54 2.15
C GLU A 35 12.15 4.28 1.41
N VAL A 36 12.55 3.00 1.29
CA VAL A 36 13.73 2.60 0.52
C VAL A 36 13.57 2.92 -0.98
N LEU A 37 12.40 2.61 -1.56
CA LEU A 37 12.11 2.92 -2.97
C LEU A 37 12.04 4.43 -3.23
N ASP A 38 11.48 5.19 -2.28
CA ASP A 38 11.36 6.65 -2.38
C ASP A 38 12.75 7.31 -2.35
N ARG A 39 13.60 6.91 -1.38
CA ARG A 39 15.01 7.33 -1.32
C ARG A 39 15.81 6.95 -2.58
N TYR A 40 15.58 5.75 -3.14
CA TYR A 40 16.21 5.32 -4.38
C TYR A 40 15.81 6.17 -5.59
N VAL A 41 14.52 6.43 -5.78
CA VAL A 41 14.02 7.24 -6.90
C VAL A 41 14.45 8.71 -6.74
N ALA A 42 14.45 9.26 -5.52
CA ALA A 42 14.95 10.61 -5.25
C ALA A 42 16.45 10.75 -5.54
N ALA A 43 17.27 9.72 -5.23
CA ALA A 43 18.69 9.70 -5.58
C ALA A 43 18.96 9.68 -7.10
N LEU A 44 17.98 9.25 -7.91
CA LEU A 44 18.01 9.33 -9.37
C LEU A 44 17.39 10.63 -9.93
N GLY A 45 17.05 11.60 -9.07
CA GLY A 45 16.40 12.87 -9.45
C GLY A 45 14.91 12.72 -9.82
N GLY A 46 14.30 11.58 -9.51
CA GLY A 46 12.89 11.31 -9.77
C GLY A 46 11.99 11.57 -8.56
N VAL A 47 10.68 11.35 -8.75
CA VAL A 47 9.67 11.31 -7.67
C VAL A 47 8.89 10.02 -7.79
N LEU A 48 8.86 9.20 -6.74
CA LEU A 48 8.13 7.93 -6.74
C LEU A 48 6.62 8.20 -6.79
N LYS A 49 5.93 7.57 -7.76
CA LYS A 49 4.47 7.63 -7.89
C LYS A 49 3.90 6.23 -7.71
N LEU A 50 3.44 5.94 -6.49
CA LEU A 50 2.66 4.73 -6.21
C LEU A 50 1.21 4.95 -6.63
N VAL A 51 0.71 4.10 -7.55
CA VAL A 51 -0.68 4.11 -8.00
C VAL A 51 -1.29 2.75 -7.69
N ALA A 52 -2.43 2.75 -7.00
CA ALA A 52 -3.28 1.59 -6.85
C ALA A 52 -4.39 1.69 -7.92
N ASP A 53 -4.34 0.82 -8.91
CA ASP A 53 -5.36 0.69 -9.94
C ASP A 53 -6.33 -0.43 -9.55
N PHE A 54 -7.64 -0.13 -9.57
CA PHE A 54 -8.71 -1.07 -9.26
C PHE A 54 -9.60 -1.35 -10.49
N GLY A 55 -9.23 -0.85 -11.67
CA GLY A 55 -9.99 -0.91 -12.92
C GLY A 55 -11.14 0.10 -13.00
N ASP A 56 -11.84 0.32 -11.89
CA ASP A 56 -12.91 1.32 -11.74
C ASP A 56 -12.42 2.68 -11.18
N GLU A 57 -11.32 2.67 -10.43
CA GLU A 57 -10.74 3.81 -9.74
C GLU A 57 -9.20 3.69 -9.76
N GLN A 58 -8.50 4.80 -10.02
CA GLN A 58 -7.07 4.92 -9.75
C GLN A 58 -6.83 5.84 -8.55
N LEU A 59 -6.11 5.34 -7.55
CA LEU A 59 -5.66 6.11 -6.41
C LEU A 59 -4.15 6.35 -6.47
N LYS A 60 -3.74 7.62 -6.48
CA LYS A 60 -2.35 8.00 -6.22
C LYS A 60 -2.10 7.98 -4.71
N VAL A 61 -1.07 7.26 -4.28
CA VAL A 61 -0.64 7.20 -2.88
C VAL A 61 0.55 8.16 -2.73
N SER A 62 0.23 9.44 -2.57
CA SER A 62 1.18 10.50 -2.15
C SER A 62 1.60 10.28 -0.70
#